data_AF-A0A959EGV0-F1
#
_entry.id   AF-A0A959EGV0-F1
#
_cell.length_a   1.000
_cell.length_b   1.000
_cell.length_c   1.000
_cell.angle_alpha   90.00
_cell.angle_beta   90.00
_cell.angle_gamma   90.00
#
_symmetry.space_group_name_H-M   'P 1'
#
loop_
_entity.id
_entity.type
_entity.pdbx_description
1 polymer ?
#
loop_
_entity_poly.entity_id
_entity_poly.type
_entity_poly.pdbx_seq_one_letter_code
_entity_poly.pdbx_strand_id
1 'polypeptide(L)'
;MGIDKRIDAAFKPIADRWEAIVLTSTPESRFLPAIPIVLLLLVFGALFFTLTFKFANVRLFPFSLQVVSGKYDSIEKMGATEIKHVEVNEVDGDIVDTIRDEHQSGEVSHFQALATAVSGTVGLGNISGVAVAVATGGPGATFWMIVCGLLGMSTKFVECTLGVCYRDIEEDGTVHGGPMYYLRKGLGELGLGPLGKVLGVLFAVLCVGASFGGGN
;
A
#
# COMPACT_ATOMS: atom_id res chain seq x y z
N MET A 1 -26.14 -9.43 -24.87
CA MET A 1 -24.91 -9.07 -24.13
C MET A 1 -25.23 -9.15 -22.65
N GLY A 2 -24.43 -9.89 -21.87
CA GLY A 2 -24.55 -9.86 -20.40
C GLY A 2 -24.27 -8.47 -19.85
N ILE A 3 -24.75 -8.20 -18.64
CA ILE A 3 -24.55 -6.92 -17.95
C ILE A 3 -23.05 -6.63 -17.81
N ASP A 4 -22.23 -7.64 -17.51
CA ASP A 4 -20.78 -7.55 -17.38
C ASP A 4 -20.10 -7.03 -18.65
N LYS A 5 -20.47 -7.60 -19.81
CA LYS A 5 -19.91 -7.15 -21.10
C LYS A 5 -20.31 -5.72 -21.48
N ARG A 6 -21.44 -5.22 -20.98
CA ARG A 6 -21.86 -3.81 -21.20
C ARG A 6 -21.11 -2.86 -20.29
N ILE A 7 -20.86 -3.29 -19.05
CA ILE A 7 -20.03 -2.57 -18.08
C ILE A 7 -18.59 -2.50 -18.61
N ASP A 8 -17.99 -3.64 -18.97
CA ASP A 8 -16.63 -3.69 -19.53
C ASP A 8 -16.48 -2.80 -20.77
N ALA A 9 -17.44 -2.86 -21.71
CA ALA A 9 -17.39 -2.02 -22.91
C ALA A 9 -17.49 -0.52 -22.61
N ALA A 10 -18.16 -0.13 -21.52
CA ALA A 10 -18.26 1.25 -21.06
C ALA A 10 -17.00 1.71 -20.29
N PHE A 11 -16.36 0.81 -19.53
CA PHE A 11 -15.15 1.11 -18.74
C PHE A 11 -13.87 1.04 -19.58
N LYS A 12 -13.82 0.18 -20.60
CA LYS A 12 -12.68 -0.01 -21.48
C LYS A 12 -12.09 1.28 -22.07
N PRO A 13 -12.87 2.23 -22.65
CA PRO A 13 -12.29 3.46 -23.20
C PRO A 13 -11.67 4.36 -22.13
N ILE A 14 -12.13 4.28 -20.87
CA ILE A 14 -11.55 5.04 -19.75
C ILE A 14 -10.25 4.36 -19.29
N ALA A 15 -10.30 3.04 -19.14
CA ALA A 15 -9.14 2.22 -18.76
C ALA A 15 -8.01 2.35 -19.80
N ASP A 16 -8.30 2.20 -21.08
CA ASP A 16 -7.30 2.30 -22.17
C ASP A 16 -6.64 3.69 -22.20
N ARG A 17 -7.42 4.77 -21.97
CA ARG A 17 -6.87 6.14 -21.88
C ARG A 17 -5.97 6.32 -20.67
N TRP A 18 -6.36 5.76 -19.54
CA TRP A 18 -5.55 5.82 -18.32
C TRP A 18 -4.27 4.99 -18.48
N GLU A 19 -4.38 3.79 -19.04
CA GLU A 19 -3.25 2.91 -19.34
C GLU A 19 -2.26 3.58 -20.28
N ALA A 20 -2.73 4.24 -21.35
CA ALA A 20 -1.84 4.96 -22.28
C ALA A 20 -1.05 6.08 -21.59
N ILE A 21 -1.66 6.79 -20.62
CA ILE A 21 -0.99 7.85 -19.85
C ILE A 21 0.02 7.25 -18.87
N VAL A 22 -0.38 6.23 -18.11
CA VAL A 22 0.46 5.62 -17.07
C VAL A 22 1.60 4.79 -17.68
N LEU A 23 1.32 4.03 -18.73
CA LEU A 23 2.28 3.17 -19.42
C LEU A 23 2.89 3.86 -20.66
N THR A 24 2.96 5.19 -20.66
CA THR A 24 3.74 5.90 -21.69
C THR A 24 5.18 5.42 -21.63
N SER A 25 5.66 4.83 -22.73
CA SER A 25 7.00 4.26 -22.83
C SER A 25 8.00 5.26 -23.39
N THR A 26 9.26 5.13 -22.98
CA THR A 26 10.36 5.90 -23.56
C THR A 26 10.60 5.51 -25.02
N PRO A 27 11.14 6.43 -25.86
CA PRO A 27 11.57 6.07 -27.21
C PRO A 27 12.57 4.91 -27.15
N GLU A 28 12.33 3.89 -27.97
CA GLU A 28 13.26 2.77 -28.07
C GLU A 28 14.60 3.24 -28.63
N SER A 29 15.69 2.75 -28.07
CA SER A 29 17.05 3.07 -28.51
C SER A 29 17.80 1.80 -28.87
N ARG A 30 18.90 1.93 -29.61
CA ARG A 30 19.73 0.78 -30.03
C ARG A 30 20.24 -0.08 -28.86
N PHE A 31 20.25 0.45 -27.63
CA PHE A 31 20.80 -0.21 -26.44
C PHE A 31 19.78 -0.49 -25.34
N LEU A 32 18.59 0.13 -25.39
CA LEU A 32 17.56 -0.03 -24.37
C LEU A 32 16.19 -0.27 -25.03
N PRO A 33 15.46 -1.32 -24.62
CA PRO A 33 14.10 -1.55 -25.09
C PRO A 33 13.18 -0.41 -24.62
N ALA A 34 11.97 -0.34 -25.17
CA ALA A 34 10.95 0.58 -24.69
C ALA A 34 10.56 0.22 -23.24
N ILE A 35 10.83 1.13 -22.30
CA ILE A 35 10.50 0.95 -20.88
C ILE A 35 9.39 1.93 -20.49
N PRO A 36 8.35 1.50 -19.76
CA PRO A 36 7.35 2.41 -19.21
C PRO A 36 7.98 3.46 -18.31
N ILE A 37 7.68 4.74 -18.52
CA ILE A 37 8.25 5.85 -17.74
C ILE A 37 7.92 5.70 -16.25
N VAL A 38 6.74 5.16 -15.92
CA VAL A 38 6.36 4.88 -14.54
C VAL A 38 7.29 3.88 -13.87
N LEU A 39 7.81 2.88 -14.60
CA LEU A 39 8.79 1.94 -14.04
C LEU A 39 10.10 2.66 -13.69
N LEU A 40 10.56 3.58 -14.55
CA LEU A 40 11.73 4.41 -14.26
C LEU A 40 11.51 5.28 -13.02
N LEU A 41 10.34 5.90 -12.91
CA LEU A 41 9.96 6.72 -11.76
C LEU A 41 9.92 5.88 -10.46
N LEU A 42 9.34 4.69 -10.50
CA LEU A 42 9.24 3.79 -9.34
C LEU A 42 10.61 3.30 -8.89
N VAL A 43 11.47 2.86 -9.82
CA VAL A 43 12.84 2.43 -9.50
C VAL A 43 13.65 3.59 -8.96
N PHE A 44 13.55 4.77 -9.56
CA PHE A 44 14.24 5.97 -9.07
C PHE A 44 13.78 6.35 -7.66
N GLY A 45 12.47 6.39 -7.40
CA GLY A 45 11.93 6.69 -6.08
C GLY A 45 12.37 5.66 -5.03
N ALA A 46 12.31 4.37 -5.37
CA ALA A 46 12.76 3.29 -4.50
C ALA A 46 14.26 3.39 -4.20
N LEU A 47 15.09 3.69 -5.19
CA LEU A 47 16.52 3.94 -4.99
C LEU A 47 16.76 5.17 -4.11
N PHE A 48 16.08 6.27 -4.39
CA PHE A 48 16.18 7.51 -3.62
C PHE A 48 15.84 7.28 -2.14
N PHE A 49 14.72 6.63 -1.84
CA PHE A 49 14.33 6.33 -0.46
C PHE A 49 15.28 5.31 0.18
N THR A 50 15.67 4.26 -0.55
CA THR A 50 16.65 3.29 -0.03
C THR A 50 17.94 3.97 0.39
N LEU A 51 18.49 4.86 -0.43
CA LEU A 51 19.73 5.57 -0.12
C LEU A 51 19.57 6.62 0.98
N THR A 52 18.52 7.46 0.90
CA THR A 52 18.24 8.52 1.88
C THR A 52 18.05 7.95 3.28
N PHE A 53 17.30 6.86 3.38
CA PHE A 53 17.09 6.16 4.64
C PHE A 53 18.19 5.14 4.96
N LYS A 54 19.34 5.18 4.26
CA LYS A 54 20.58 4.40 4.46
C LYS A 54 20.43 2.87 4.36
N PHE A 55 19.48 2.34 3.61
CA PHE A 55 19.05 0.92 3.59
C PHE A 55 18.23 0.48 4.82
N ALA A 56 17.22 1.27 5.20
CA ALA A 56 16.36 0.97 6.35
C ALA A 56 15.62 -0.38 6.19
N ASN A 57 15.22 -0.70 4.96
CA ASN A 57 14.63 -1.99 4.55
C ASN A 57 15.48 -3.21 4.91
N VAL A 58 16.81 -3.09 5.00
CA VAL A 58 17.69 -4.20 5.44
C VAL A 58 18.02 -4.09 6.92
N ARG A 59 18.37 -2.88 7.39
CA ARG A 59 18.83 -2.67 8.78
C ARG A 59 17.73 -2.88 9.82
N LEU A 60 16.49 -2.49 9.50
CA LEU A 60 15.36 -2.59 10.43
C LEU A 60 14.55 -3.89 10.27
N PHE A 61 14.85 -4.71 9.26
CA PHE A 61 14.11 -5.95 9.02
C PHE A 61 14.10 -6.93 10.21
N PRO A 62 15.23 -7.17 10.92
CA PRO A 62 15.20 -8.03 12.10
C PRO A 62 14.38 -7.43 13.25
N PHE A 63 14.35 -6.10 13.34
CA PHE A 63 13.55 -5.40 14.35
C PHE A 63 12.06 -5.51 14.05
N SER A 64 11.64 -5.33 12.78
CA SER A 64 10.24 -5.50 12.40
C SER A 64 9.70 -6.90 12.67
N LEU A 65 10.53 -7.95 12.51
CA LEU A 65 10.13 -9.31 12.86
C LEU A 65 9.85 -9.46 14.37
N GLN A 66 10.62 -8.79 15.22
CA GLN A 66 10.41 -8.82 16.67
C GLN A 66 9.16 -8.02 17.09
N VAL A 67 8.84 -6.94 16.38
CA VAL A 67 7.61 -6.16 16.60
C VAL A 67 6.39 -7.00 16.24
N VAL A 68 6.38 -7.59 15.05
CA VAL A 68 5.27 -8.44 14.58
C VAL A 68 5.10 -9.69 15.46
N SER A 69 6.18 -10.23 16.01
CA SER A 69 6.11 -11.38 16.91
C SER A 69 5.58 -11.03 18.31
N GLY A 70 5.15 -9.80 18.56
CA GLY A 70 4.56 -9.36 19.83
C GLY A 70 5.56 -9.08 20.95
N LYS A 71 6.88 -9.03 20.65
CA LYS A 71 7.92 -8.85 21.68
C LYS A 71 7.84 -7.48 22.37
N TYR A 72 7.23 -6.48 21.71
CA TYR A 72 7.20 -5.09 22.15
C TYR A 72 5.81 -4.60 22.59
N ASP A 73 4.80 -5.47 22.56
CA ASP A 73 3.40 -5.14 22.86
C ASP A 73 3.22 -4.56 24.28
N SER A 74 4.01 -5.01 25.25
CA SER A 74 3.97 -4.54 26.63
C SER A 74 4.47 -3.10 26.82
N ILE A 75 5.35 -2.62 25.95
CA ILE A 75 5.91 -1.26 26.02
C ILE A 75 4.92 -0.26 25.40
N GLU A 76 4.21 -0.66 24.34
CA GLU A 76 3.16 0.17 23.72
C GLU A 76 1.99 0.43 24.68
N LYS A 77 1.62 -0.57 25.50
CA LYS A 77 0.64 -0.42 26.60
C LYS A 77 0.97 0.69 27.59
N MET A 78 2.26 0.94 27.87
CA MET A 78 2.67 1.89 28.91
C MET A 78 2.77 3.34 28.42
N GLY A 79 2.83 3.56 27.10
CA GLY A 79 3.03 4.88 26.50
C GLY A 79 1.81 5.47 25.78
N ALA A 80 0.70 4.75 25.70
CA ALA A 80 -0.48 5.17 24.96
C ALA A 80 -1.37 6.13 25.79
N THR A 81 -1.69 7.29 25.23
CA THR A 81 -2.84 8.10 25.65
C THR A 81 -4.09 7.23 25.54
N GLU A 82 -4.88 7.09 26.61
CA GLU A 82 -6.12 6.31 26.61
C GLU A 82 -7.03 6.76 25.45
N ILE A 83 -7.14 5.93 24.43
CA ILE A 83 -8.13 6.09 23.37
C ILE A 83 -9.44 5.51 23.93
N LYS A 84 -10.46 6.36 24.09
CA LYS A 84 -11.80 5.92 24.52
C LYS A 84 -12.35 4.90 23.52
N HIS A 85 -13.01 3.88 24.04
CA HIS A 85 -13.54 2.75 23.28
C HIS A 85 -14.46 3.18 22.12
N VAL A 86 -14.20 2.63 20.93
CA VAL A 86 -15.15 2.62 19.81
C VAL A 86 -16.13 1.46 20.04
N GLU A 87 -17.41 1.74 20.26
CA GLU A 87 -18.48 0.75 20.13
C GLU A 87 -18.65 0.40 18.65
N VAL A 88 -17.98 -0.66 18.20
CA VAL A 88 -18.30 -1.29 16.92
C VAL A 88 -19.69 -1.94 17.04
N ASN A 89 -20.59 -1.60 16.11
CA ASN A 89 -21.91 -2.22 16.00
C ASN A 89 -21.75 -3.73 15.71
N GLU A 90 -21.74 -4.53 16.76
CA GLU A 90 -21.79 -5.99 16.68
C GLU A 90 -23.18 -6.41 16.22
N VAL A 91 -23.31 -6.72 14.93
CA VAL A 91 -24.43 -7.50 14.42
C VAL A 91 -24.01 -8.97 14.46
N ASP A 92 -24.46 -9.64 15.51
CA ASP A 92 -24.66 -11.09 15.63
C ASP A 92 -23.41 -11.98 15.75
N GLY A 93 -23.17 -12.49 16.97
CA GLY A 93 -22.58 -13.80 17.22
C GLY A 93 -21.11 -13.98 16.84
N ASP A 94 -20.25 -13.75 17.83
CA ASP A 94 -18.84 -14.11 17.92
C ASP A 94 -18.41 -15.34 17.07
N ILE A 95 -17.34 -15.18 16.29
CA ILE A 95 -16.76 -16.26 15.50
C ILE A 95 -15.95 -17.13 16.46
N VAL A 96 -16.33 -18.40 16.61
CA VAL A 96 -15.63 -19.39 17.46
C VAL A 96 -14.23 -19.67 16.88
N ASP A 97 -13.26 -18.84 17.26
CA ASP A 97 -11.79 -19.03 17.32
C ASP A 97 -11.00 -17.69 17.40
N THR A 98 -11.67 -16.54 17.54
CA THR A 98 -10.99 -15.26 17.81
C THR A 98 -10.83 -15.02 19.31
N ILE A 99 -9.65 -15.31 19.87
CA ILE A 99 -9.27 -14.81 21.21
C ILE A 99 -9.14 -13.29 21.11
N ARG A 100 -10.18 -12.58 21.58
CA ARG A 100 -10.23 -11.12 21.71
C ARG A 100 -9.79 -10.78 23.14
N ASP A 101 -8.57 -10.27 23.28
CA ASP A 101 -8.06 -9.71 24.54
C ASP A 101 -8.14 -8.17 24.43
N GLU A 102 -9.09 -7.58 25.16
CA GLU A 102 -9.60 -6.21 25.03
C GLU A 102 -8.65 -5.12 25.57
N HIS A 103 -7.34 -5.19 25.34
CA HIS A 103 -6.42 -4.32 26.10
C HIS A 103 -5.20 -3.71 25.40
N GLN A 104 -5.19 -3.44 24.08
CA GLN A 104 -4.09 -2.65 23.47
C GLN A 104 -4.49 -1.69 22.35
N SER A 105 -3.85 -0.52 22.35
CA SER A 105 -4.05 0.58 21.41
C SER A 105 -3.73 0.19 19.96
N GLY A 106 -4.78 -0.06 19.19
CA GLY A 106 -4.79 -0.43 17.77
C GLY A 106 -6.00 -1.33 17.51
N GLU A 107 -6.74 -1.12 16.42
CA GLU A 107 -7.98 -1.88 16.16
C GLU A 107 -7.74 -3.40 15.94
N VAL A 108 -6.51 -3.77 15.58
CA VAL A 108 -6.07 -5.16 15.33
C VAL A 108 -4.63 -5.35 15.83
N SER A 109 -4.23 -6.59 16.13
CA SER A 109 -2.84 -6.88 16.55
C SER A 109 -1.84 -6.65 15.41
N HIS A 110 -0.55 -6.43 15.73
CA HIS A 110 0.50 -6.25 14.72
C HIS A 110 0.59 -7.41 13.72
N PHE A 111 0.39 -8.64 14.20
CA PHE A 111 0.36 -9.82 13.34
C PHE A 111 -0.88 -9.86 12.44
N GLN A 112 -2.06 -9.51 12.97
CA GLN A 112 -3.28 -9.41 12.18
C GLN A 112 -3.18 -8.30 11.11
N ALA A 113 -2.65 -7.13 11.48
CA ALA A 113 -2.38 -6.04 10.54
C ALA A 113 -1.42 -6.48 9.42
N LEU A 114 -0.34 -7.18 9.77
CA LEU A 114 0.58 -7.76 8.79
C LEU A 114 -0.12 -8.79 7.90
N ALA A 115 -0.87 -9.72 8.48
CA ALA A 115 -1.57 -10.75 7.74
C ALA A 115 -2.58 -10.16 6.75
N THR A 116 -3.34 -9.15 7.15
CA THR A 116 -4.27 -8.41 6.27
C THR A 116 -3.53 -7.71 5.14
N ALA A 117 -2.41 -7.03 5.42
CA ALA A 117 -1.61 -6.36 4.40
C ALA A 117 -0.96 -7.36 3.40
N VAL A 118 -0.45 -8.49 3.89
CA VAL A 118 0.12 -9.55 3.05
C VAL A 118 -0.97 -10.21 2.22
N SER A 119 -2.13 -10.51 2.81
CA SER A 119 -3.26 -11.08 2.09
C SER A 119 -3.76 -10.16 0.97
N GLY A 120 -3.82 -8.85 1.21
CA GLY A 120 -4.20 -7.87 0.19
C GLY A 120 -3.17 -7.69 -0.94
N THR A 121 -1.92 -8.12 -0.73
CA THR A 121 -0.84 -7.99 -1.71
C THR A 121 -0.41 -9.30 -2.35
N VAL A 122 -0.79 -10.45 -1.79
CA VAL A 122 -0.50 -11.78 -2.38
C VAL A 122 -1.78 -12.32 -3.03
N GLY A 123 -1.85 -12.22 -4.35
CA GLY A 123 -2.99 -12.70 -5.13
C GLY A 123 -2.58 -13.58 -6.32
N LEU A 124 -3.57 -14.26 -6.90
CA LEU A 124 -3.41 -15.08 -8.12
C LEU A 124 -2.73 -14.30 -9.26
N GLY A 125 -3.05 -13.00 -9.40
CA GLY A 125 -2.43 -12.11 -10.38
C GLY A 125 -0.91 -11.96 -10.20
N ASN A 126 -0.42 -11.90 -8.96
CA ASN A 126 1.02 -11.80 -8.69
C ASN A 126 1.74 -13.12 -8.97
N ILE A 127 1.11 -14.25 -8.65
CA ILE A 127 1.68 -15.58 -8.95
C ILE A 127 1.73 -15.81 -10.47
N SER A 128 0.63 -15.51 -11.17
CA SER A 128 0.55 -15.60 -12.63
C SER A 128 1.52 -14.63 -13.32
N GLY A 129 1.62 -13.39 -12.83
CA GLY A 129 2.54 -12.38 -13.34
C GLY A 129 4.00 -12.80 -13.23
N VAL A 130 4.39 -13.41 -12.10
CA VAL A 130 5.75 -13.99 -11.94
C VAL A 130 5.98 -15.10 -12.98
N ALA A 131 5.02 -16.00 -13.17
CA ALA A 131 5.16 -17.09 -14.14
C ALA A 131 5.34 -16.57 -15.58
N VAL A 132 4.54 -15.57 -15.98
CA VAL A 132 4.67 -14.92 -17.30
C VAL A 132 6.02 -14.21 -17.42
N ALA A 133 6.43 -13.45 -16.40
CA ALA A 133 7.68 -12.70 -16.41
C ALA A 133 8.91 -13.63 -16.54
N VAL A 134 8.91 -14.78 -15.88
CA VAL A 134 9.98 -15.78 -16.00
C VAL A 134 9.92 -16.48 -17.37
N ALA A 135 8.73 -16.79 -17.87
CA ALA A 135 8.57 -17.43 -19.17
C ALA A 135 9.06 -16.51 -20.32
N THR A 136 8.83 -15.20 -20.24
CA THR A 136 9.24 -14.24 -21.28
C THR A 136 10.63 -13.66 -21.05
N GLY A 137 11.01 -13.40 -19.80
CA GLY A 137 12.28 -12.75 -19.42
C GLY A 137 13.43 -13.72 -19.12
N GLY A 138 13.14 -15.02 -19.08
CA GLY A 138 14.12 -16.06 -18.75
C GLY A 138 14.46 -16.13 -17.25
N PRO A 139 15.39 -17.02 -16.86
CA PRO A 139 15.69 -17.30 -15.46
C PRO A 139 16.30 -16.10 -14.70
N GLY A 140 16.88 -15.13 -15.42
CA GLY A 140 17.41 -13.89 -14.84
C GLY A 140 16.32 -12.94 -14.31
N ALA A 141 15.07 -13.07 -14.76
CA ALA A 141 13.97 -12.23 -14.31
C ALA A 141 13.74 -12.34 -12.80
N THR A 142 13.81 -13.55 -12.23
CA THR A 142 13.60 -13.80 -10.80
C THR A 142 14.58 -13.02 -9.93
N PHE A 143 15.86 -12.97 -10.32
CA PHE A 143 16.87 -12.20 -9.60
C PHE A 143 16.51 -10.72 -9.54
N TRP A 144 16.13 -10.13 -10.68
CA TRP A 144 15.74 -8.73 -10.75
C TRP A 144 14.43 -8.43 -10.02
N MET A 145 13.47 -9.36 -10.02
CA MET A 145 12.23 -9.23 -9.24
C MET A 145 12.51 -9.15 -7.73
N ILE A 146 13.44 -9.97 -7.22
CA ILE A 146 13.88 -9.91 -5.81
C ILE A 146 14.53 -8.55 -5.51
N VAL A 147 15.43 -8.09 -6.37
CA VAL A 147 16.10 -6.78 -6.21
C VAL A 147 15.08 -5.64 -6.20
N CYS A 148 14.16 -5.62 -7.17
CA CYS A 148 13.08 -4.62 -7.23
C CYS A 148 12.16 -4.69 -6.00
N GLY A 149 11.86 -5.88 -5.49
CA GLY A 149 11.08 -6.07 -4.27
C GLY A 149 11.78 -5.51 -3.04
N LEU A 150 13.08 -5.78 -2.89
CA LEU A 150 13.90 -5.23 -1.80
C LEU A 150 13.96 -3.70 -1.85
N LEU A 151 14.14 -3.12 -3.04
CA LEU A 151 14.12 -1.67 -3.22
C LEU A 151 12.72 -1.08 -2.94
N GLY A 152 11.66 -1.74 -3.42
CA GLY A 152 10.27 -1.32 -3.23
C GLY A 152 9.84 -1.29 -1.76
N MET A 153 10.40 -2.16 -0.91
CA MET A 153 10.16 -2.15 0.54
C MET A 153 10.47 -0.78 1.17
N SER A 154 11.49 -0.07 0.67
CA SER A 154 11.81 1.27 1.17
C SER A 154 10.70 2.28 0.89
N THR A 155 10.05 2.19 -0.28
CA THR A 155 8.96 3.09 -0.67
C THR A 155 7.72 2.81 0.18
N LYS A 156 7.39 1.53 0.39
CA LYS A 156 6.31 1.13 1.30
C LYS A 156 6.59 1.56 2.74
N PHE A 157 7.83 1.46 3.20
CA PHE A 157 8.20 1.94 4.53
C PHE A 157 7.94 3.44 4.69
N VAL A 158 8.31 4.26 3.71
CA VAL A 158 8.04 5.71 3.73
C VAL A 158 6.54 5.99 3.71
N GLU A 159 5.78 5.31 2.85
CA GLU A 159 4.32 5.43 2.76
C GLU A 159 3.64 5.13 4.11
N CYS A 160 3.97 4.00 4.74
CA CYS A 160 3.41 3.64 6.04
C CYS A 160 3.83 4.62 7.14
N THR A 161 5.09 5.08 7.12
CA THR A 161 5.58 6.07 8.08
C THR A 161 4.80 7.38 7.97
N LEU A 162 4.60 7.88 6.74
CA LEU A 162 3.78 9.07 6.50
C LEU A 162 2.32 8.83 6.91
N GLY A 163 1.79 7.63 6.67
CA GLY A 163 0.46 7.24 7.12
C GLY A 163 0.26 7.36 8.63
N VAL A 164 1.28 7.00 9.42
CA VAL A 164 1.27 7.13 10.88
C VAL A 164 1.51 8.57 11.33
N CYS A 165 2.48 9.28 10.73
CA CYS A 165 2.78 10.67 11.08
C CYS A 165 1.61 11.62 10.87
N TYR A 166 0.79 11.39 9.85
CA TYR A 166 -0.34 12.25 9.47
C TYR A 166 -1.72 11.67 9.80
N ARG A 167 -1.80 10.59 10.59
CA ARG A 167 -3.09 9.99 10.99
C ARG A 167 -3.94 10.98 11.79
N ASP A 168 -5.26 10.92 11.58
CA ASP A 168 -6.26 11.53 12.45
C ASP A 168 -6.75 10.49 13.45
N ILE A 169 -7.02 10.94 14.67
CA ILE A 169 -7.69 10.16 15.71
C ILE A 169 -8.95 10.93 16.05
N GLU A 170 -10.11 10.35 15.77
CA GLU A 170 -11.40 10.98 16.06
C GLU A 170 -11.72 10.90 17.56
N GLU A 171 -12.74 11.64 18.02
CA GLU A 171 -13.12 11.72 19.43
C GLU A 171 -13.62 10.37 19.99
N ASP A 172 -14.13 9.50 19.12
CA ASP A 172 -14.54 8.13 19.44
C ASP A 172 -13.37 7.14 19.49
N GLY A 173 -12.16 7.58 19.11
CA GLY A 173 -10.96 6.78 19.09
C GLY A 173 -10.65 6.05 17.79
N THR A 174 -11.50 6.20 16.75
CA THR A 174 -11.21 5.66 15.42
C THR A 174 -9.96 6.31 14.83
N VAL A 175 -9.13 5.49 14.17
CA VAL A 175 -7.86 5.95 13.60
C VAL A 175 -7.95 5.97 12.08
N HIS A 176 -7.80 7.15 11.50
CA HIS A 176 -7.79 7.31 10.05
C HIS A 176 -6.42 7.73 9.54
N GLY A 177 -5.88 6.97 8.60
CA GLY A 177 -4.56 7.23 8.03
C GLY A 177 -4.45 6.77 6.59
N GLY A 178 -3.32 7.10 5.96
CA GLY A 178 -3.00 6.68 4.60
C GLY A 178 -2.83 7.82 3.61
N PRO A 179 -2.74 7.52 2.30
CA PRO A 179 -2.32 8.47 1.29
C PRO A 179 -3.19 9.70 1.16
N MET A 180 -4.51 9.54 1.25
CA MET A 180 -5.45 10.65 1.28
C MET A 180 -5.18 11.66 2.41
N TYR A 181 -4.75 11.18 3.59
CA TYR A 181 -4.48 12.02 4.76
C TYR A 181 -3.12 12.71 4.67
N TYR A 182 -2.04 11.98 4.38
CA TYR A 182 -0.71 12.60 4.27
C TYR A 182 -0.58 13.48 3.02
N LEU A 183 -1.33 13.21 1.94
CA LEU A 183 -1.37 14.11 0.79
C LEU A 183 -2.05 15.44 1.14
N ARG A 184 -3.17 15.39 1.89
CA ARG A 184 -3.89 16.61 2.30
C ARG A 184 -3.10 17.43 3.32
N LYS A 185 -2.57 16.78 4.36
CA LYS A 185 -1.88 17.45 5.48
C LYS A 185 -0.42 17.75 5.16
N GLY A 186 0.33 16.77 4.66
CA GLY A 186 1.76 16.93 4.37
C GLY A 186 2.03 17.96 3.27
N LEU A 187 1.26 17.96 2.18
CA LEU A 187 1.37 19.05 1.19
C LEU A 187 0.81 20.37 1.73
N GLY A 188 -0.14 20.32 2.67
CA GLY A 188 -0.64 21.50 3.38
C GLY A 188 0.45 22.21 4.17
N GLU A 189 1.27 21.46 4.91
CA GLU A 189 2.42 21.98 5.67
C GLU A 189 3.52 22.55 4.78
N LEU A 190 3.65 22.02 3.55
CA LEU A 190 4.57 22.52 2.52
C LEU A 190 4.05 23.77 1.78
N GLY A 191 2.91 24.34 2.19
CA GLY A 191 2.29 25.51 1.55
C GLY A 191 1.50 25.19 0.27
N LEU A 192 1.34 23.91 -0.07
CA LEU A 192 0.60 23.41 -1.23
C LEU A 192 -0.77 22.82 -0.85
N GLY A 193 -1.44 23.42 0.13
CA GLY A 193 -2.74 22.99 0.65
C GLY A 193 -3.85 22.72 -0.40
N PRO A 194 -4.07 23.56 -1.43
CA PRO A 194 -5.09 23.26 -2.44
C PRO A 194 -4.73 22.04 -3.29
N LEU A 195 -3.44 21.85 -3.63
CA LEU A 195 -2.97 20.69 -4.37
C LEU A 195 -3.13 19.41 -3.55
N GLY A 196 -2.77 19.44 -2.26
CA GLY A 196 -2.92 18.31 -1.35
C GLY A 196 -4.37 17.83 -1.21
N LYS A 197 -5.33 18.77 -1.12
CA LYS A 197 -6.76 18.44 -1.10
C LYS A 197 -7.21 17.77 -2.40
N VAL A 198 -6.82 18.30 -3.56
CA VAL A 198 -7.19 17.73 -4.87
C VAL A 198 -6.61 16.34 -5.03
N LEU A 199 -5.33 16.14 -4.72
CA LEU A 199 -4.66 14.84 -4.82
C LEU A 199 -5.25 13.81 -3.86
N GLY A 200 -5.58 14.21 -2.62
CA GLY A 200 -6.20 13.32 -1.65
C GLY A 200 -7.59 12.85 -2.09
N VAL A 201 -8.43 13.75 -2.61
CA VAL A 201 -9.76 13.41 -3.15
C VAL A 201 -9.63 12.52 -4.38
N LEU A 202 -8.73 12.85 -5.30
CA LEU A 202 -8.48 12.04 -6.49
C LEU A 202 -8.03 10.63 -6.12
N PHE A 203 -7.11 10.50 -5.17
CA PHE A 203 -6.65 9.20 -4.67
C PHE A 203 -7.80 8.38 -4.09
N ALA A 204 -8.65 8.98 -3.25
CA ALA A 204 -9.80 8.30 -2.65
C ALA A 204 -10.78 7.78 -3.73
N VAL A 205 -11.12 8.61 -4.73
CA VAL A 205 -12.00 8.23 -5.83
C VAL A 205 -11.40 7.10 -6.67
N LEU A 206 -10.10 7.18 -6.98
CA LEU A 206 -9.40 6.13 -7.72
C LEU A 206 -9.32 4.82 -6.93
N CYS A 207 -9.09 4.86 -5.60
CA CYS A 207 -9.10 3.67 -4.75
C CYS A 207 -10.48 3.00 -4.73
N VAL A 208 -11.54 3.77 -4.55
CA VAL A 208 -12.92 3.25 -4.61
C VAL A 208 -13.19 2.62 -5.99
N GLY A 209 -12.80 3.30 -7.07
CA GLY A 209 -12.91 2.78 -8.43
C GLY A 209 -12.12 1.49 -8.65
N ALA A 210 -10.90 1.42 -8.12
CA ALA A 210 -10.03 0.23 -8.21
C ALA A 210 -10.61 -0.97 -7.47
N SER A 211 -11.28 -0.76 -6.32
CA SER A 211 -11.95 -1.84 -5.59
C SER A 211 -13.03 -2.55 -6.40
N PHE A 212 -13.71 -1.84 -7.32
CA PHE A 212 -14.67 -2.46 -8.25
C PHE A 212 -13.99 -3.25 -9.39
N GLY A 213 -12.75 -2.89 -9.75
CA GLY A 213 -11.99 -3.57 -10.81
C GLY A 213 -11.14 -4.75 -10.35
N GLY A 214 -10.79 -4.82 -9.05
CA GLY A 214 -9.92 -5.87 -8.50
C GLY A 214 -10.63 -7.17 -8.08
N GLY A 215 -11.96 -7.23 -8.17
CA GLY A 215 -12.79 -8.33 -7.67
C GLY A 215 -13.07 -9.48 -8.65
N ASN A 216 -12.35 -9.58 -9.78
CA ASN A 216 -12.60 -10.59 -10.82
C ASN A 216 -11.31 -11.20 -11.38
#